data_AF-W6UFY6-F1
#
_entry.id   AF-W6UFY6-F1
#
_cell.length_a   1.000
_cell.length_b   1.000
_cell.length_c   1.000
_cell.angle_alpha   90.00
_cell.angle_beta   90.00
_cell.angle_gamma   90.00
#
_symmetry.space_group_name_H-M   'P 1'
#
loop_
_entity.id
_entity.type
_entity.pdbx_description
1 polymer ?
#
loop_
_entity_poly.entity_id
_entity_poly.type
_entity_poly.pdbx_seq_one_letter_code
_entity_poly.pdbx_strand_id
1 'polypeptide(L)'
;MAECIFLFIPNLIGYVRILLLLYACWYMSTDPVRAAVSYLLSALLDAFDGHVARLLDQSTKFGAALDMLSDRCTTTCLLFTLGTFYPRYLFFFQISACIDIASHWLHVQSSIQGGSSSHKTISLDGNPLLRIYYTNRVVLFIMCAGNELFYAMLYLLHFAEGSTFFGLGVHLVVLYLSLPIALLKTFISLVHLYVAAVNMAGVDAYQRRNSTSQAINSGQEKVKEDLPTSVFHPVLCHRVGDTVRIGESNTLAVMQKSELAQMAIEPYGLSQLQEGGRVVKLQLNLPLQAKLLNSLAFAGLPDLRTLHAWRAPIALESCSLAGLPWFENLVISCTSTFDRFLTFGPAFKSIRLTGCLGRSLQFICIQCSQRPEFSVLRILPGPPSIGDRNDGAGTYSIIKPVFDI
;
A
#
# COMPACT_ATOMS: atom_id res chain seq x y z
N MET A 1 18.95 -10.34 11.12
CA MET A 1 18.90 -8.86 11.13
C MET A 1 17.69 -8.43 10.31
N ALA A 2 16.94 -7.41 10.72
CA ALA A 2 15.92 -6.83 9.85
C ALA A 2 16.65 -6.04 8.76
N GLU A 3 16.46 -6.42 7.50
CA GLU A 3 17.07 -5.71 6.38
C GLU A 3 16.33 -4.40 6.14
N CYS A 4 17.06 -3.29 6.16
CA CYS A 4 16.51 -1.97 5.85
C CYS A 4 16.31 -1.85 4.33
N ILE A 5 15.11 -2.18 3.84
CA ILE A 5 14.73 -2.11 2.42
C ILE A 5 15.10 -0.75 1.81
N PHE A 6 14.92 0.35 2.55
CA PHE A 6 15.22 1.71 2.07
C PHE A 6 16.70 1.94 1.73
N LEU A 7 17.62 1.13 2.26
CA LEU A 7 19.06 1.23 2.06
C LEU A 7 19.62 0.18 1.09
N PHE A 8 18.74 -0.54 0.39
CA PHE A 8 19.17 -1.46 -0.67
C PHE A 8 19.89 -0.69 -1.78
N ILE A 9 20.91 -1.30 -2.37
CA ILE A 9 21.78 -0.67 -3.37
C ILE A 9 20.98 -0.14 -4.57
N PRO A 10 20.00 -0.88 -5.13
CA PRO A 10 19.11 -0.35 -6.17
C PRO A 10 18.35 0.92 -5.76
N ASN A 11 17.85 0.97 -4.51
CA ASN A 11 17.10 2.12 -4.02
C ASN A 11 18.02 3.34 -3.83
N LEU A 12 19.27 3.12 -3.42
CA LEU A 12 20.27 4.19 -3.35
C LEU A 12 20.59 4.77 -4.74
N ILE A 13 20.70 3.92 -5.76
CA ILE A 13 20.84 4.36 -7.16
C ILE A 13 19.61 5.19 -7.57
N GLY A 14 18.40 4.73 -7.23
CA GLY A 14 17.16 5.49 -7.44
C GLY A 14 17.18 6.88 -6.80
N TYR A 15 17.69 7.02 -5.57
CA TYR A 15 17.83 8.34 -4.94
C TYR A 15 18.85 9.23 -5.65
N VAL A 16 19.96 8.67 -6.13
CA VAL A 16 20.94 9.41 -6.94
C VAL A 16 20.30 9.89 -8.24
N ARG A 17 19.46 9.08 -8.91
CA ARG A 17 18.69 9.49 -10.09
C ARG A 17 17.80 10.70 -9.81
N ILE A 18 17.11 10.71 -8.66
CA ILE A 18 16.28 11.85 -8.25
C ILE A 18 17.14 13.12 -8.07
N LEU A 19 18.31 13.01 -7.44
CA LEU A 19 19.21 14.16 -7.29
C LEU A 19 19.76 14.67 -8.63
N LEU A 20 20.11 13.77 -9.54
CA LEU A 20 20.53 14.11 -10.90
C LEU A 20 19.41 14.79 -11.69
N LEU A 21 18.16 14.34 -11.53
CA LEU A 21 16.99 14.97 -12.12
C LEU A 21 16.81 16.40 -11.60
N LEU A 22 16.87 16.60 -10.27
CA LEU A 22 16.75 17.94 -9.69
C LEU A 22 17.85 18.88 -10.21
N TYR A 23 19.08 18.37 -10.32
CA TYR A 23 20.19 19.10 -10.91
C TYR A 23 19.94 19.44 -12.38
N ALA A 24 19.44 18.49 -13.19
CA ALA A 24 19.09 18.72 -14.57
C ALA A 24 18.02 19.81 -14.71
N CYS A 25 16.92 19.71 -13.95
CA CYS A 25 15.83 20.68 -13.96
C CYS A 25 16.29 22.10 -13.62
N TRP A 26 17.24 22.24 -12.68
CA TRP A 26 17.81 23.54 -12.32
C TRP A 26 18.56 24.19 -13.49
N TYR A 27 19.34 23.40 -14.24
CA TYR A 27 20.16 23.91 -15.34
C TYR A 27 19.48 23.89 -16.71
N MET A 28 18.32 23.25 -16.85
CA MET A 28 17.62 23.07 -18.13
C MET A 28 17.44 24.36 -18.94
N SER A 29 17.21 25.49 -18.27
CA SER A 29 17.02 26.80 -18.91
C SER A 29 18.29 27.66 -19.04
N THR A 30 19.38 27.30 -18.36
CA THR A 30 20.58 28.16 -18.21
C THR A 30 21.86 27.55 -18.78
N ASP A 31 22.07 26.25 -18.63
CA ASP A 31 23.25 25.54 -19.12
C ASP A 31 22.82 24.19 -19.72
N PRO A 32 22.67 24.11 -21.06
CA PRO A 32 22.18 22.91 -21.71
C PRO A 32 23.13 21.72 -21.63
N VAL A 33 24.44 21.96 -21.47
CA VAL A 33 25.43 20.88 -21.39
C VAL A 33 25.31 20.17 -20.05
N ARG A 34 25.26 20.94 -18.94
CA ARG A 34 25.07 20.36 -17.60
C ARG A 34 23.74 19.64 -17.48
N ALA A 35 22.68 20.24 -17.99
CA ALA A 35 21.35 19.64 -18.00
C ALA A 35 21.33 18.33 -18.79
N ALA A 36 21.85 18.31 -20.02
CA ALA A 36 21.87 17.11 -20.85
C ALA A 36 22.74 15.99 -20.25
N VAL A 37 23.93 16.30 -19.73
CA VAL A 37 24.81 15.29 -19.12
C VAL A 37 24.16 14.66 -17.89
N SER A 38 23.60 15.47 -16.98
CA SER A 38 22.93 14.97 -15.78
C SER A 38 21.65 14.20 -16.10
N TYR A 39 20.87 14.65 -17.08
CA TYR A 39 19.68 13.95 -17.57
C TYR A 39 20.03 12.58 -18.16
N LEU A 40 20.98 12.53 -19.09
CA LEU A 40 21.41 11.28 -19.74
C LEU A 40 22.05 10.33 -18.74
N LEU A 41 22.83 10.83 -17.77
CA LEU A 41 23.37 9.99 -16.70
C LEU A 41 22.27 9.40 -15.83
N SER A 42 21.24 10.18 -15.49
CA SER A 42 20.07 9.68 -14.75
C SER A 42 19.34 8.57 -15.52
N ALA A 43 19.13 8.77 -16.83
CA ALA A 43 18.51 7.78 -17.71
C ALA A 43 19.36 6.51 -17.89
N LEU A 44 20.70 6.61 -17.83
CA LEU A 44 21.57 5.42 -17.87
C LEU A 44 21.52 4.62 -16.57
N LEU A 45 21.42 5.30 -15.43
CA LEU A 45 21.33 4.65 -14.11
C LEU A 45 20.02 3.88 -13.89
N ASP A 46 18.97 4.24 -14.62
CA ASP A 46 17.68 3.51 -14.66
C ASP A 46 17.86 2.02 -15.00
N ALA A 47 18.52 1.74 -16.13
CA ALA A 47 18.79 0.35 -16.51
C ALA A 47 19.69 -0.38 -15.51
N PHE A 48 20.55 0.36 -14.80
CA PHE A 48 21.51 -0.19 -13.86
C PHE A 48 20.86 -0.59 -12.54
N ASP A 49 19.93 0.19 -11.99
CA ASP A 49 19.27 -0.14 -10.73
C ASP A 49 18.49 -1.47 -10.80
N GLY A 50 17.76 -1.70 -11.90
CA GLY A 50 17.01 -2.92 -12.16
C GLY A 50 17.92 -4.11 -12.49
N HIS A 51 19.11 -3.87 -13.02
CA HIS A 51 20.12 -4.92 -13.20
C HIS A 51 20.72 -5.34 -11.85
N VAL A 52 21.15 -4.36 -11.06
CA VAL A 52 21.72 -4.57 -9.72
C VAL A 52 20.70 -5.22 -8.77
N ALA A 53 19.42 -4.84 -8.84
CA ALA A 53 18.36 -5.42 -8.03
C ALA A 53 18.18 -6.92 -8.25
N ARG A 54 18.45 -7.40 -9.46
CA ARG A 54 18.36 -8.83 -9.82
C ARG A 54 19.66 -9.56 -9.51
N LEU A 55 20.81 -8.92 -9.73
CA LEU A 55 22.12 -9.49 -9.43
C LEU A 55 22.30 -9.74 -7.92
N LEU A 56 21.80 -8.82 -7.09
CA LEU A 56 21.93 -8.87 -5.64
C LEU A 56 20.71 -9.48 -4.93
N ASP A 57 19.71 -9.95 -5.68
CA ASP A 57 18.42 -10.44 -5.14
C ASP A 57 17.72 -9.43 -4.19
N GLN A 58 17.87 -8.14 -4.47
CA GLN A 58 17.32 -7.01 -3.69
C GLN A 58 16.07 -6.40 -4.35
N SER A 59 15.33 -7.19 -5.13
CA SER A 59 14.12 -6.74 -5.82
C SER A 59 12.96 -6.57 -4.83
N THR A 60 12.41 -5.36 -4.73
CA THR A 60 11.32 -5.05 -3.77
C THR A 60 10.17 -4.28 -4.42
N LYS A 61 8.97 -4.38 -3.84
CA LYS A 61 7.79 -3.60 -4.28
C LYS A 61 8.03 -2.10 -4.16
N PHE A 62 8.73 -1.67 -3.12
CA PHE A 62 9.12 -0.27 -2.93
C PHE A 62 10.06 0.20 -4.04
N GLY A 63 11.13 -0.56 -4.31
CA GLY A 63 12.08 -0.20 -5.37
C GLY A 63 11.43 -0.13 -6.75
N ALA A 64 10.57 -1.10 -7.10
CA ALA A 64 9.83 -1.07 -8.36
C ALA A 64 8.86 0.13 -8.46
N ALA A 65 8.25 0.55 -7.36
CA ALA A 65 7.39 1.74 -7.35
C ALA A 65 8.21 3.04 -7.44
N LEU A 66 9.35 3.11 -6.77
CA LEU A 66 10.29 4.24 -6.80
C LEU A 66 10.84 4.46 -8.22
N ASP A 67 11.25 3.38 -8.88
CA ASP A 67 11.76 3.35 -10.24
C ASP A 67 10.75 3.93 -11.24
N MET A 68 9.56 3.32 -11.29
CA MET A 68 8.47 3.77 -12.17
C MET A 68 8.11 5.25 -11.94
N LEU A 69 8.01 5.68 -10.68
CA LEU A 69 7.65 7.07 -10.37
C LEU A 69 8.75 8.05 -10.81
N SER A 70 10.02 7.69 -10.58
CA SER A 70 11.18 8.53 -10.93
C SER A 70 11.30 8.71 -12.44
N ASP A 71 11.02 7.67 -13.23
CA ASP A 71 10.92 7.76 -14.68
C ASP A 71 9.88 8.79 -15.12
N ARG A 72 8.65 8.68 -14.60
CA ARG A 72 7.55 9.54 -15.04
C ARG A 72 7.82 11.00 -14.68
N CYS A 73 8.38 11.24 -13.50
CA CYS A 73 8.83 12.57 -13.09
C CYS A 73 9.91 13.11 -14.02
N THR A 74 10.89 12.28 -14.42
CA THR A 74 11.99 12.66 -15.31
C THR A 74 11.47 13.14 -16.66
N THR A 75 10.66 12.32 -17.34
CA THR A 75 10.08 12.66 -18.65
C THR A 75 9.19 13.89 -18.54
N THR A 76 8.35 13.99 -17.48
CA THR A 76 7.43 15.13 -17.29
C THR A 76 8.17 16.45 -17.11
N CYS A 77 9.25 16.46 -16.31
CA CYS A 77 10.08 17.64 -16.14
C CYS A 77 10.70 18.11 -17.46
N LEU A 78 11.17 17.18 -18.30
CA LEU A 78 11.68 17.51 -19.62
C LEU A 78 10.58 18.08 -20.53
N LEU A 79 9.38 17.47 -20.52
CA LEU A 79 8.23 17.95 -21.29
C LEU A 79 7.77 19.35 -20.89
N PHE A 80 7.85 19.71 -19.60
CA PHE A 80 7.56 21.07 -19.15
C PHE A 80 8.54 22.09 -19.73
N THR A 81 9.83 21.78 -19.73
CA THR A 81 10.86 22.62 -20.38
C THR A 81 10.64 22.70 -21.88
N LEU A 82 10.31 21.59 -22.55
CA LEU A 82 9.99 21.61 -23.99
C LEU A 82 8.75 22.44 -24.29
N GLY A 83 7.78 22.47 -23.38
CA GLY A 83 6.59 23.33 -23.48
C GLY A 83 6.91 24.82 -23.43
N THR A 84 7.96 25.24 -22.72
CA THR A 84 8.41 26.64 -22.73
C THR A 84 9.22 26.98 -23.98
N PHE A 85 10.02 26.04 -24.48
CA PHE A 85 10.84 26.23 -25.69
C PHE A 85 10.02 26.20 -26.98
N TYR A 86 9.00 25.35 -27.04
CA TYR A 86 8.16 25.16 -28.23
C TYR A 86 6.66 25.33 -27.91
N PRO A 87 6.22 26.56 -27.56
CA PRO A 87 4.84 26.81 -27.11
C PRO A 87 3.77 26.44 -28.14
N ARG A 88 4.12 26.45 -29.43
CA ARG A 88 3.22 26.01 -30.52
C ARG A 88 2.81 24.54 -30.40
N TYR A 89 3.64 23.69 -29.81
CA TYR A 89 3.40 22.26 -29.64
C TYR A 89 3.02 21.87 -28.20
N LEU A 90 2.78 22.86 -27.32
CA LEU A 90 2.48 22.66 -25.90
C LEU A 90 1.36 21.64 -25.66
N PHE A 91 0.29 21.71 -26.47
CA PHE A 91 -0.84 20.78 -26.39
C PHE A 91 -0.39 19.31 -26.55
N PHE A 92 0.52 19.03 -27.49
CA PHE A 92 1.01 17.67 -27.73
C PHE A 92 1.87 17.16 -26.58
N PHE A 93 2.71 18.02 -25.97
CA PHE A 93 3.48 17.65 -24.78
C PHE A 93 2.57 17.38 -23.58
N GLN A 94 1.52 18.18 -23.38
CA GLN A 94 0.53 17.95 -22.33
C GLN A 94 -0.20 16.62 -22.50
N ILE A 95 -0.70 16.35 -23.72
CA ILE A 95 -1.37 15.07 -24.03
C ILE A 95 -0.40 13.90 -23.83
N SER A 96 0.84 14.02 -24.27
CA SER A 96 1.85 12.98 -24.09
C SER A 96 2.11 12.68 -22.61
N ALA A 97 2.29 13.71 -21.78
CA ALA A 97 2.47 13.55 -20.34
C ALA A 97 1.24 12.90 -19.68
N CYS A 98 0.04 13.34 -20.04
CA CYS A 98 -1.20 12.77 -19.51
C CYS A 98 -1.37 11.29 -19.87
N ILE A 99 -1.14 10.93 -21.14
CA ILE A 99 -1.23 9.53 -21.59
C ILE A 99 -0.24 8.68 -20.82
N ASP A 100 1.01 9.12 -20.71
CA ASP A 100 2.08 8.34 -20.11
C ASP A 100 1.87 8.11 -18.60
N ILE A 101 1.48 9.15 -17.86
CA ILE A 101 1.15 9.04 -16.43
C ILE A 101 -0.09 8.17 -16.23
N ALA A 102 -1.17 8.42 -16.97
CA ALA A 102 -2.43 7.71 -16.80
C ALA A 102 -2.29 6.22 -17.13
N SER A 103 -1.60 5.87 -18.22
CA SER A 103 -1.42 4.47 -18.64
C SER A 103 -0.67 3.65 -17.60
N HIS A 104 0.45 4.18 -17.07
CA HIS A 104 1.26 3.47 -16.08
C HIS A 104 0.57 3.39 -14.73
N TRP A 105 -0.09 4.47 -14.29
CA TRP A 105 -0.83 4.47 -13.03
C TRP A 105 -1.95 3.43 -13.03
N LEU A 106 -2.83 3.45 -14.05
CA LEU A 106 -3.92 2.49 -14.19
C LEU A 106 -3.38 1.05 -14.29
N HIS A 107 -2.28 0.85 -15.02
CA HIS A 107 -1.67 -0.46 -15.11
C HIS A 107 -1.18 -0.98 -13.75
N VAL A 108 -0.46 -0.18 -12.98
CA VAL A 108 0.01 -0.60 -11.65
C VAL A 108 -1.16 -0.93 -10.74
N GLN A 109 -2.22 -0.13 -10.75
CA GLN A 109 -3.43 -0.43 -9.96
C GLN A 109 -4.07 -1.75 -10.40
N SER A 110 -4.20 -1.98 -11.71
CA SER A 110 -4.73 -3.25 -12.25
C SER A 110 -3.88 -4.47 -11.84
N SER A 111 -2.56 -4.33 -11.81
CA SER A 111 -1.62 -5.40 -11.44
C SER A 111 -1.64 -5.70 -9.94
N ILE A 112 -1.78 -4.66 -9.09
CA ILE A 112 -1.91 -4.84 -7.63
C ILE A 112 -3.22 -5.56 -7.29
N GLN A 113 -4.33 -5.15 -7.92
CA GLN A 113 -5.64 -5.77 -7.69
C GLN A 113 -5.73 -7.19 -8.24
N GLY A 114 -5.03 -7.49 -9.34
CA GLY A 114 -4.94 -8.83 -9.90
C GLY A 114 -4.19 -9.86 -9.03
N GLY A 115 -3.44 -9.40 -8.02
CA GLY A 115 -2.77 -10.27 -7.04
C GLY A 115 -3.72 -10.93 -6.03
N SER A 116 -4.98 -10.49 -5.96
CA SER A 116 -6.03 -11.09 -5.13
C SER A 116 -6.85 -12.09 -5.96
N SER A 117 -6.39 -13.34 -5.97
CA SER A 117 -7.17 -14.55 -6.27
C SER A 117 -8.48 -14.38 -7.06
N SER A 118 -8.41 -14.37 -8.39
CA SER A 118 -9.48 -14.91 -9.23
C SER A 118 -8.90 -15.26 -10.60
N HIS A 119 -9.05 -16.53 -10.96
CA HIS A 119 -8.65 -17.18 -12.22
C HIS A 119 -9.26 -16.59 -13.51
N LYS A 120 -9.68 -15.32 -13.50
CA LYS A 120 -10.35 -14.63 -14.60
C LYS A 120 -9.97 -13.15 -14.72
N THR A 121 -8.88 -12.69 -14.11
CA THR A 121 -8.22 -11.51 -14.66
C THR A 121 -7.88 -11.84 -16.11
N ILE A 122 -8.41 -11.06 -17.05
CA ILE A 122 -8.01 -11.16 -18.45
C ILE A 122 -6.50 -10.91 -18.41
N SER A 123 -5.74 -11.99 -18.54
CA SER A 123 -4.30 -11.91 -18.53
C SER A 123 -3.87 -10.94 -19.63
N LEU A 124 -2.68 -10.37 -19.47
CA LEU A 124 -1.98 -9.65 -20.55
C LEU A 124 -1.90 -10.45 -21.88
N ASP A 125 -2.37 -11.70 -21.91
CA ASP A 125 -2.46 -12.60 -23.06
C ASP A 125 -3.49 -12.19 -24.13
N GLY A 126 -4.43 -11.29 -23.83
CA GLY A 126 -5.44 -10.87 -24.82
C GLY A 126 -4.87 -10.08 -25.99
N ASN A 127 -3.74 -9.37 -25.80
CA ASN A 127 -3.19 -8.48 -26.82
C ASN A 127 -1.72 -8.84 -27.15
N PRO A 128 -1.45 -9.42 -28.34
CA PRO A 128 -0.11 -9.92 -28.70
C PRO A 128 0.96 -8.83 -28.67
N LEU A 129 0.58 -7.58 -28.91
CA LEU A 129 1.48 -6.42 -28.87
C LEU A 129 2.02 -6.16 -27.45
N LEU A 130 1.13 -6.14 -26.43
CA LEU A 130 1.54 -5.96 -25.04
C LEU A 130 2.38 -7.14 -24.54
N ARG A 131 2.05 -8.35 -25.00
CA ARG A 131 2.84 -9.54 -24.68
C ARG A 131 4.27 -9.42 -25.17
N ILE A 132 4.48 -9.04 -26.43
CA ILE A 132 5.83 -8.85 -26.99
C ILE A 132 6.57 -7.75 -26.21
N TYR A 133 5.88 -6.63 -25.94
CA TYR A 133 6.44 -5.48 -25.22
C TYR A 133 6.94 -5.83 -23.81
N TYR A 134 6.19 -6.62 -23.03
CA TYR A 134 6.57 -7.01 -21.67
C TYR A 134 7.41 -8.29 -21.58
N THR A 135 7.31 -9.20 -22.56
CA THR A 135 8.07 -10.46 -22.54
C THR A 135 9.53 -10.23 -22.95
N ASN A 136 9.76 -9.35 -23.94
CA ASN A 136 11.10 -9.09 -24.44
C ASN A 136 11.69 -7.82 -23.81
N ARG A 137 12.62 -8.00 -22.86
CA ARG A 137 13.31 -6.90 -22.17
C ARG A 137 14.07 -5.96 -23.11
N VAL A 138 14.57 -6.48 -24.23
CA VAL A 138 15.28 -5.67 -25.23
C VAL A 138 14.30 -4.73 -25.93
N VAL A 139 13.11 -5.22 -26.27
CA VAL A 139 12.04 -4.38 -26.86
C VAL A 139 11.60 -3.31 -25.86
N LEU A 140 11.36 -3.69 -24.61
CA LEU A 140 11.01 -2.74 -23.54
C LEU A 140 12.06 -1.63 -23.41
N PHE A 141 13.34 -2.00 -23.34
CA PHE A 141 14.45 -1.05 -23.24
C PHE A 141 14.53 -0.13 -24.47
N ILE A 142 14.47 -0.66 -25.68
CA ILE A 142 14.52 0.14 -26.92
C ILE A 142 13.36 1.14 -26.97
N MET A 143 12.16 0.74 -26.58
CA MET A 143 10.99 1.61 -26.60
C MET A 143 11.08 2.73 -25.57
N CYS A 144 11.52 2.43 -24.33
CA CYS A 144 11.74 3.45 -23.31
C CYS A 144 12.90 4.38 -23.69
N ALA A 145 14.07 3.83 -24.04
CA ALA A 145 15.25 4.60 -24.41
C ALA A 145 15.01 5.45 -25.66
N GLY A 146 14.32 4.93 -26.68
CA GLY A 146 14.01 5.67 -27.89
C GLY A 146 13.03 6.82 -27.64
N ASN A 147 12.04 6.64 -26.77
CA ASN A 147 11.14 7.71 -26.36
C ASN A 147 11.88 8.82 -25.59
N GLU A 148 12.71 8.45 -24.62
CA GLU A 148 13.52 9.41 -23.87
C GLU A 148 14.51 10.14 -24.78
N LEU A 149 15.15 9.41 -25.71
CA LEU A 149 16.07 9.98 -26.67
C LEU A 149 15.39 11.00 -27.59
N PHE A 150 14.14 10.75 -28.00
CA PHE A 150 13.37 11.68 -28.82
C PHE A 150 13.19 13.03 -28.12
N TYR A 151 12.71 13.05 -26.87
CA TYR A 151 12.54 14.29 -26.11
C TYR A 151 13.88 14.95 -25.77
N ALA A 152 14.90 14.17 -25.44
CA ALA A 152 16.25 14.69 -25.18
C ALA A 152 16.84 15.36 -26.43
N MET A 153 16.63 14.81 -27.62
CA MET A 153 17.06 15.44 -28.87
C MET A 153 16.28 16.71 -29.18
N LEU A 154 14.96 16.77 -28.94
CA LEU A 154 14.19 18.01 -29.07
C LEU A 154 14.72 19.13 -28.17
N TYR A 155 15.15 18.76 -26.95
CA TYR A 155 15.76 19.68 -26.01
C TYR A 155 17.10 20.20 -26.51
N LEU A 156 18.01 19.31 -26.94
CA LEU A 156 19.32 19.71 -27.46
C LEU A 156 19.20 20.54 -28.75
N LEU A 157 18.27 20.20 -29.64
CA LEU A 157 18.03 20.91 -30.90
C LEU A 157 17.60 22.36 -30.68
N HIS A 158 17.00 22.69 -29.53
CA HIS A 158 16.67 24.07 -29.18
C HIS A 158 17.92 24.96 -29.07
N PHE A 159 19.04 24.40 -28.62
CA PHE A 159 20.29 25.14 -28.40
C PHE A 159 21.29 24.98 -29.54
N ALA A 160 21.43 23.77 -30.09
CA ALA A 160 22.39 23.49 -31.15
C ALA A 160 21.97 22.27 -31.97
N GLU A 161 22.27 22.28 -33.27
CA GLU A 161 22.01 21.14 -34.17
C GLU A 161 23.02 19.97 -33.98
N GLY A 162 24.08 20.21 -33.22
CA GLY A 162 25.17 19.26 -32.96
C GLY A 162 26.20 19.24 -34.09
N SER A 163 27.18 18.34 -33.98
CA SER A 163 28.19 18.14 -35.03
C SER A 163 27.55 17.69 -36.36
N THR A 164 28.08 18.14 -37.48
CA THR A 164 27.54 17.78 -38.79
C THR A 164 28.00 16.37 -39.21
N PHE A 165 27.04 15.52 -39.58
CA PHE A 165 27.26 14.19 -40.14
C PHE A 165 26.60 14.15 -41.53
N PHE A 166 27.40 14.03 -42.59
CA PHE A 166 26.95 14.16 -43.99
C PHE A 166 26.15 15.45 -44.29
N GLY A 167 26.53 16.57 -43.66
CA GLY A 167 25.86 17.87 -43.86
C GLY A 167 24.55 18.04 -43.08
N LEU A 168 24.13 17.05 -42.30
CA LEU A 168 22.98 17.11 -41.38
C LEU A 168 23.47 17.15 -39.93
N GLY A 169 22.86 17.95 -39.06
CA GLY A 169 23.18 17.97 -37.64
C GLY A 169 22.85 16.63 -36.97
N VAL A 170 23.77 16.07 -36.17
CA VAL A 170 23.55 14.76 -35.51
C VAL A 170 22.29 14.73 -34.66
N HIS A 171 21.93 15.82 -33.96
CA HIS A 171 20.74 15.84 -33.12
C HIS A 171 19.47 15.64 -33.95
N LEU A 172 19.43 16.21 -35.15
CA LEU A 172 18.32 16.10 -36.09
C LEU A 172 18.24 14.68 -36.69
N VAL A 173 19.37 14.06 -37.03
CA VAL A 173 19.40 12.66 -37.50
C VAL A 173 18.87 11.71 -36.42
N VAL A 174 19.35 11.84 -35.17
CA VAL A 174 18.91 11.00 -34.05
C VAL A 174 17.45 11.25 -33.70
N LEU A 175 16.97 12.49 -33.82
CA LEU A 175 15.56 12.84 -33.64
C LEU A 175 14.68 12.07 -34.64
N TYR A 176 15.01 12.08 -35.93
CA TYR A 176 14.22 11.38 -36.94
C TYR A 176 14.26 9.86 -36.78
N LEU A 177 15.39 9.31 -36.30
CA LEU A 177 15.50 7.88 -35.98
C LEU A 177 14.67 7.48 -34.76
N SER A 178 14.58 8.35 -33.75
CA SER A 178 13.84 8.08 -32.50
C SER A 178 12.35 8.41 -32.58
N LEU A 179 11.93 9.31 -33.49
CA LEU A 179 10.54 9.68 -33.73
C LEU A 179 9.58 8.49 -33.93
N PRO A 180 9.85 7.51 -34.83
CA PRO A 180 8.94 6.36 -34.99
C PRO A 180 8.83 5.51 -33.72
N ILE A 181 9.89 5.45 -32.92
CA ILE A 181 9.91 4.73 -31.64
C ILE A 181 9.04 5.47 -30.62
N ALA A 182 9.14 6.80 -30.51
CA ALA A 182 8.32 7.61 -29.61
C ALA A 182 6.83 7.54 -29.96
N LEU A 183 6.49 7.57 -31.25
CA LEU A 183 5.11 7.41 -31.73
C LEU A 183 4.58 6.01 -31.40
N LEU A 184 5.36 4.96 -31.66
CA LEU A 184 4.99 3.59 -31.33
C LEU A 184 4.84 3.40 -29.82
N LYS A 185 5.74 3.98 -29.01
CA LYS A 185 5.65 3.95 -27.54
C LYS A 185 4.37 4.62 -27.05
N THR A 186 4.03 5.79 -27.59
CA THR A 186 2.79 6.49 -27.25
C THR A 186 1.56 5.65 -27.61
N PHE A 187 1.56 5.02 -28.79
CA PHE A 187 0.50 4.10 -29.20
C PHE A 187 0.38 2.91 -28.25
N ILE A 188 1.49 2.28 -27.86
CA ILE A 188 1.51 1.20 -26.89
C ILE A 188 0.96 1.68 -25.54
N SER A 189 1.33 2.88 -25.07
CA SER A 189 0.78 3.46 -23.83
C SER A 189 -0.74 3.65 -23.90
N LEU A 190 -1.31 4.03 -25.05
CA LEU A 190 -2.77 4.11 -25.23
C LEU A 190 -3.45 2.73 -25.18
N VAL A 191 -2.89 1.74 -25.87
CA VAL A 191 -3.38 0.36 -25.79
C VAL A 191 -3.29 -0.15 -24.36
N HIS A 192 -2.22 0.20 -23.66
CA HIS A 192 -1.99 -0.18 -22.28
C HIS A 192 -3.03 0.43 -21.34
N LEU A 193 -3.32 1.72 -21.50
CA LEU A 193 -4.38 2.42 -20.77
C LEU A 193 -5.74 1.75 -20.99
N TYR A 194 -6.08 1.43 -22.23
CA TYR A 194 -7.33 0.75 -22.57
C TYR A 194 -7.44 -0.63 -21.91
N VAL A 195 -6.40 -1.47 -22.05
CA VAL A 195 -6.40 -2.82 -21.46
C VAL A 195 -6.50 -2.75 -19.93
N ALA A 196 -5.76 -1.84 -19.29
CA ALA A 196 -5.83 -1.66 -17.84
C ALA A 196 -7.24 -1.22 -17.38
N ALA A 197 -7.87 -0.29 -18.10
CA ALA A 197 -9.23 0.16 -17.80
C ALA A 197 -10.28 -0.95 -17.93
N VAL A 198 -10.21 -1.75 -19.00
CA VAL A 198 -11.10 -2.91 -19.20
C VAL A 198 -10.90 -3.94 -18.10
N ASN A 199 -9.65 -4.21 -17.72
CA ASN A 199 -9.35 -5.17 -16.66
C ASN A 199 -9.92 -4.73 -15.32
N MET A 200 -9.76 -3.47 -14.94
CA MET A 200 -10.33 -2.94 -13.69
C MET A 200 -11.86 -2.95 -13.72
N ALA A 201 -12.48 -2.50 -14.80
CA ALA A 201 -13.93 -2.57 -14.96
C ALA A 201 -14.46 -4.01 -14.92
N GLY A 202 -13.69 -4.97 -15.43
CA GLY A 202 -13.99 -6.40 -15.36
C GLY A 202 -13.98 -6.93 -13.92
N VAL A 203 -13.00 -6.53 -13.11
CA VAL A 203 -12.95 -6.84 -11.67
C VAL A 203 -14.16 -6.24 -10.95
N ASP A 204 -14.49 -4.97 -11.21
CA ASP A 204 -15.64 -4.30 -10.61
C ASP A 204 -16.96 -4.99 -10.99
N ALA A 205 -17.12 -5.36 -12.27
CA ALA A 205 -18.31 -6.05 -12.75
C ALA A 205 -18.45 -7.44 -12.11
N TYR A 206 -17.34 -8.17 -11.93
CA TYR A 206 -17.32 -9.45 -11.25
C TYR A 206 -17.68 -9.34 -9.77
N GLN A 207 -17.08 -8.38 -9.05
CA GLN A 207 -17.41 -8.11 -7.66
C GLN A 207 -18.90 -7.76 -7.50
N ARG A 208 -19.43 -6.89 -8.36
CA ARG A 208 -20.86 -6.55 -8.39
C ARG A 208 -21.74 -7.78 -8.65
N ARG A 209 -21.41 -8.60 -9.65
CA ARG A 209 -22.16 -9.83 -9.97
C ARG A 209 -22.14 -10.84 -8.83
N ASN A 210 -21.03 -11.00 -8.13
CA ASN A 210 -20.94 -11.89 -6.98
C ASN A 210 -21.75 -11.36 -5.80
N SER A 211 -21.70 -10.05 -5.53
CA SER A 211 -22.60 -9.42 -4.55
C SER A 211 -24.08 -9.58 -4.93
N THR A 212 -24.43 -9.48 -6.22
CA THR A 212 -25.81 -9.68 -6.71
C THR A 212 -26.22 -11.15 -6.74
N SER A 213 -25.32 -12.09 -7.09
CA SER A 213 -25.62 -13.54 -7.12
C SER A 213 -25.76 -14.10 -5.71
N GLN A 214 -25.00 -13.58 -4.74
CA GLN A 214 -25.25 -13.83 -3.32
C GLN A 214 -26.61 -13.28 -2.87
N ALA A 215 -27.10 -12.18 -3.47
CA ALA A 215 -28.43 -11.62 -3.21
C ALA A 215 -29.58 -12.30 -3.97
N ILE A 216 -29.32 -13.00 -5.08
CA ILE A 216 -30.34 -13.74 -5.86
C ILE A 216 -30.44 -15.20 -5.38
N ASN A 217 -29.34 -15.84 -5.01
CA ASN A 217 -29.36 -17.19 -4.43
C ASN A 217 -30.05 -17.25 -3.06
N SER A 218 -30.24 -16.11 -2.38
CA SER A 218 -31.07 -15.99 -1.19
C SER A 218 -32.58 -15.82 -1.50
N GLY A 219 -32.97 -15.75 -2.78
CA GLY A 219 -34.29 -15.29 -3.23
C GLY A 219 -35.19 -16.29 -3.99
N GLN A 220 -34.82 -17.55 -4.23
CA GLN A 220 -35.70 -18.51 -4.92
C GLN A 220 -35.85 -19.90 -4.24
N GLU A 221 -37.03 -20.05 -3.60
CA GLU A 221 -37.87 -21.24 -3.36
C GLU A 221 -37.35 -22.52 -2.66
N LYS A 222 -37.81 -22.70 -1.41
CA LYS A 222 -38.82 -23.75 -1.12
C LYS A 222 -40.03 -23.11 -0.43
N VAL A 223 -41.20 -23.24 -1.07
CA VAL A 223 -42.51 -22.92 -0.50
C VAL A 223 -42.99 -24.10 0.36
N LYS A 224 -42.98 -23.93 1.69
CA LYS A 224 -44.14 -24.03 2.61
C LYS A 224 -43.63 -24.04 4.06
N GLU A 225 -44.38 -23.34 4.91
CA GLU A 225 -44.20 -23.10 6.36
C GLU A 225 -43.23 -21.97 6.73
N ASP A 226 -43.85 -20.88 7.18
CA ASP A 226 -43.33 -19.74 7.95
C ASP A 226 -42.05 -19.05 7.43
N LEU A 227 -42.28 -17.89 6.82
CA LEU A 227 -41.32 -16.84 6.42
C LEU A 227 -39.95 -16.87 7.17
N PRO A 228 -38.78 -16.93 6.49
CA PRO A 228 -37.51 -16.57 7.12
C PRO A 228 -36.85 -15.32 6.51
N THR A 229 -36.48 -14.45 7.43
CA THR A 229 -35.71 -13.19 7.38
C THR A 229 -34.32 -13.29 6.75
N SER A 230 -33.95 -12.22 6.03
CA SER A 230 -32.60 -11.78 5.64
C SER A 230 -31.38 -12.53 6.24
N VAL A 231 -30.47 -13.02 5.39
CA VAL A 231 -29.12 -13.49 5.78
C VAL A 231 -28.15 -12.30 6.00
N PHE A 232 -28.63 -11.25 6.66
CA PHE A 232 -27.77 -10.46 7.53
C PHE A 232 -28.15 -10.91 8.92
N HIS A 233 -27.22 -11.54 9.62
CA HIS A 233 -27.39 -11.74 11.05
C HIS A 233 -26.92 -10.44 11.71
N PRO A 234 -27.83 -9.51 12.04
CA PRO A 234 -27.42 -8.28 12.69
C PRO A 234 -26.72 -8.65 13.99
N VAL A 235 -25.46 -8.26 14.09
CA VAL A 235 -24.77 -8.38 15.36
C VAL A 235 -25.29 -7.27 16.25
N LEU A 236 -26.07 -7.64 17.26
CA LEU A 236 -26.63 -6.69 18.21
C LEU A 236 -25.51 -5.89 18.89
N CYS A 237 -25.64 -4.58 18.77
CA CYS A 237 -24.81 -3.59 19.41
C CYS A 237 -25.63 -2.92 20.51
N HIS A 238 -25.15 -3.00 21.75
CA HIS A 238 -25.81 -2.40 22.90
C HIS A 238 -25.03 -1.18 23.36
N ARG A 239 -25.69 -0.04 23.44
CA ARG A 239 -25.11 1.23 23.86
C ARG A 239 -25.65 1.64 25.22
N VAL A 240 -24.75 1.95 26.15
CA VAL A 240 -25.08 2.51 27.47
C VAL A 240 -24.20 3.74 27.69
N GLY A 241 -24.78 4.93 27.52
CA GLY A 241 -24.04 6.19 27.53
C GLY A 241 -22.92 6.21 26.47
N ASP A 242 -21.69 6.40 26.91
CA ASP A 242 -20.48 6.42 26.06
C ASP A 242 -19.83 5.03 25.88
N THR A 243 -20.45 3.97 26.42
CA THR A 243 -19.98 2.59 26.26
C THR A 243 -20.78 1.87 25.19
N VAL A 244 -20.07 1.30 24.22
CA VAL A 244 -20.64 0.48 23.14
C VAL A 244 -20.15 -0.96 23.29
N ARG A 245 -21.08 -1.92 23.27
CA ARG A 245 -20.79 -3.34 23.41
C ARG A 245 -21.35 -4.11 22.22
N ILE A 246 -20.53 -4.93 21.59
CA ILE A 246 -20.92 -5.69 20.41
C ILE A 246 -20.87 -7.19 20.72
N GLY A 247 -21.99 -7.90 20.51
CA GLY A 247 -22.09 -9.36 20.65
C GLY A 247 -22.24 -9.88 22.09
N GLU A 248 -22.99 -9.19 22.96
CA GLU A 248 -22.97 -9.51 24.40
C GLU A 248 -23.88 -10.65 24.89
N SER A 249 -24.98 -11.04 24.25
CA SER A 249 -25.71 -12.27 24.65
C SER A 249 -26.81 -12.64 23.64
N ASN A 250 -27.06 -13.93 23.48
CA ASN A 250 -28.04 -14.62 22.60
C ASN A 250 -27.74 -14.76 21.10
N THR A 251 -26.95 -13.88 20.47
CA THR A 251 -26.58 -14.06 19.04
C THR A 251 -25.53 -15.17 18.81
N LEU A 252 -24.63 -15.40 19.78
CA LEU A 252 -23.63 -16.48 19.71
C LEU A 252 -24.21 -17.89 19.86
N ALA A 253 -25.43 -18.03 20.39
CA ALA A 253 -26.08 -19.34 20.58
C ALA A 253 -26.78 -19.85 19.31
N VAL A 254 -27.13 -18.95 18.40
CA VAL A 254 -27.83 -19.26 17.13
C VAL A 254 -26.84 -19.49 15.98
N MET A 255 -25.65 -18.87 16.03
CA MET A 255 -24.64 -19.01 14.99
C MET A 255 -23.71 -20.20 15.25
N GLN A 256 -23.56 -21.10 14.27
CA GLN A 256 -22.58 -22.18 14.38
C GLN A 256 -21.16 -21.60 14.52
N LYS A 257 -20.33 -22.24 15.36
CA LYS A 257 -18.93 -21.86 15.63
C LYS A 257 -18.08 -21.66 14.35
N SER A 258 -18.50 -22.27 13.24
CA SER A 258 -17.95 -22.16 11.88
C SER A 258 -18.24 -20.81 11.19
N GLU A 259 -19.42 -20.23 11.35
CA GLU A 259 -19.84 -18.99 10.68
C GLU A 259 -19.29 -17.75 11.40
N LEU A 260 -19.23 -17.82 12.72
CA LEU A 260 -18.64 -16.77 13.55
C LEU A 260 -17.14 -16.60 13.26
N ALA A 261 -16.48 -17.66 12.79
CA ALA A 261 -15.05 -17.68 12.45
C ALA A 261 -14.68 -16.93 11.16
N GLN A 262 -15.66 -16.43 10.38
CA GLN A 262 -15.44 -15.72 9.12
C GLN A 262 -15.72 -14.20 9.22
N MET A 263 -16.03 -13.68 10.41
CA MET A 263 -16.31 -12.25 10.56
C MET A 263 -15.01 -11.43 10.58
N ALA A 264 -14.95 -10.43 9.69
CA ALA A 264 -13.90 -9.41 9.65
C ALA A 264 -14.53 -8.01 9.71
N ILE A 265 -13.83 -7.08 10.35
CA ILE A 265 -14.20 -5.66 10.33
C ILE A 265 -13.48 -5.03 9.13
N GLU A 266 -14.25 -4.47 8.20
CA GLU A 266 -13.71 -3.71 7.07
C GLU A 266 -13.14 -2.35 7.52
N PRO A 267 -12.24 -1.72 6.74
CA PRO A 267 -11.82 -0.34 6.97
C PRO A 267 -13.03 0.58 7.21
N TYR A 268 -12.96 1.44 8.24
CA TYR A 268 -14.07 2.31 8.67
C TYR A 268 -15.33 1.58 9.15
N GLY A 269 -15.32 0.25 9.32
CA GLY A 269 -16.50 -0.53 9.71
C GLY A 269 -17.06 -0.19 11.09
N LEU A 270 -16.28 0.48 11.95
CA LEU A 270 -16.73 0.97 13.27
C LEU A 270 -17.06 2.46 13.30
N SER A 271 -16.87 3.19 12.20
CA SER A 271 -17.02 4.65 12.16
C SER A 271 -18.45 5.11 12.46
N GLN A 272 -19.45 4.34 12.03
CA GLN A 272 -20.87 4.65 12.25
C GLN A 272 -21.32 4.49 13.72
N LEU A 273 -20.52 3.89 14.60
CA LEU A 273 -20.85 3.84 16.04
C LEU A 273 -20.89 5.24 16.67
N GLN A 274 -20.22 6.21 16.06
CA GLN A 274 -20.17 7.59 16.50
C GLN A 274 -21.47 8.37 16.16
N GLU A 275 -22.30 7.90 15.22
CA GLU A 275 -23.55 8.58 14.85
C GLU A 275 -24.56 8.66 16.00
N GLY A 276 -24.50 7.71 16.95
CA GLY A 276 -25.32 7.72 18.16
C GLY A 276 -24.75 8.55 19.33
N GLY A 277 -23.65 9.28 19.12
CA GLY A 277 -22.89 10.03 20.13
C GLY A 277 -21.47 9.49 20.39
N ARG A 278 -20.73 10.12 21.31
CA ARG A 278 -19.32 9.78 21.62
C ARG A 278 -19.13 8.34 22.10
N VAL A 279 -18.14 7.64 21.54
CA VAL A 279 -17.76 6.28 21.98
C VAL A 279 -16.44 6.33 22.73
N VAL A 280 -16.51 6.34 24.07
CA VAL A 280 -15.34 6.38 24.95
C VAL A 280 -14.82 4.97 25.26
N LYS A 281 -15.73 3.99 25.36
CA LYS A 281 -15.40 2.61 25.69
C LYS A 281 -16.04 1.65 24.70
N LEU A 282 -15.20 0.85 24.03
CA LEU A 282 -15.65 -0.18 23.09
C LEU A 282 -15.39 -1.56 23.68
N GLN A 283 -16.40 -2.42 23.70
CA GLN A 283 -16.29 -3.81 24.09
C GLN A 283 -16.65 -4.72 22.94
N LEU A 284 -15.69 -5.53 22.50
CA LEU A 284 -15.82 -6.52 21.44
C LEU A 284 -15.87 -7.92 22.06
N ASN A 285 -17.02 -8.57 21.95
CA ASN A 285 -17.23 -9.93 22.46
C ASN A 285 -17.39 -10.96 21.33
N LEU A 286 -16.88 -10.67 20.13
CA LEU A 286 -17.04 -11.50 18.93
C LEU A 286 -15.69 -12.12 18.54
N PRO A 287 -15.63 -13.42 18.19
CA PRO A 287 -14.42 -14.00 17.63
C PRO A 287 -14.26 -13.51 16.20
N LEU A 288 -13.23 -12.70 15.97
CA LEU A 288 -12.87 -12.21 14.65
C LEU A 288 -11.64 -13.00 14.21
N GLN A 289 -11.78 -13.91 13.24
CA GLN A 289 -10.63 -14.56 12.60
C GLN A 289 -10.71 -14.39 11.07
N ALA A 290 -9.52 -14.25 10.47
CA ALA A 290 -9.17 -14.15 9.05
C ALA A 290 -8.50 -12.83 8.64
N LYS A 291 -8.80 -11.68 9.26
CA LYS A 291 -8.23 -10.37 8.89
C LYS A 291 -7.63 -9.66 10.10
N LEU A 292 -6.35 -9.30 10.00
CA LEU A 292 -5.67 -8.46 11.00
C LEU A 292 -6.40 -7.11 11.07
N LEU A 293 -6.89 -6.73 12.25
CA LEU A 293 -7.47 -5.40 12.48
C LEU A 293 -6.33 -4.38 12.39
N ASN A 294 -6.39 -3.56 11.35
CA ASN A 294 -5.46 -2.46 11.11
C ASN A 294 -5.99 -1.15 11.71
N SER A 295 -5.20 -0.09 11.63
CA SER A 295 -5.57 1.24 12.13
C SER A 295 -6.85 1.79 11.50
N LEU A 296 -7.15 1.38 10.26
CA LEU A 296 -8.36 1.80 9.54
C LEU A 296 -9.65 1.19 10.11
N ALA A 297 -9.59 0.02 10.74
CA ALA A 297 -10.77 -0.59 11.37
C ALA A 297 -11.32 0.29 12.52
N PHE A 298 -10.43 1.01 13.22
CA PHE A 298 -10.77 1.93 14.31
C PHE A 298 -10.92 3.39 13.85
N ALA A 299 -10.74 3.66 12.56
CA ALA A 299 -10.93 5.01 12.01
C ALA A 299 -12.38 5.47 12.19
N GLY A 300 -12.56 6.72 12.65
CA GLY A 300 -13.87 7.28 12.97
C GLY A 300 -14.27 7.19 14.45
N LEU A 301 -13.40 6.69 15.33
CA LEU A 301 -13.60 6.68 16.79
C LEU A 301 -12.61 7.62 17.51
N PRO A 302 -12.73 8.95 17.35
CA PRO A 302 -11.74 9.91 17.87
C PRO A 302 -11.68 9.94 19.40
N ASP A 303 -12.79 9.64 20.08
CA ASP A 303 -12.91 9.73 21.55
C ASP A 303 -12.60 8.43 22.29
N LEU A 304 -12.15 7.39 21.57
CA LEU A 304 -11.97 6.06 22.15
C LEU A 304 -10.82 6.04 23.15
N ARG A 305 -11.15 5.81 24.43
CA ARG A 305 -10.18 5.72 25.53
C ARG A 305 -9.90 4.30 25.97
N THR A 306 -10.85 3.38 25.81
CA THR A 306 -10.74 2.03 26.36
C THR A 306 -11.29 0.98 25.40
N LEU A 307 -10.50 -0.06 25.11
CA LEU A 307 -10.89 -1.21 24.29
C LEU A 307 -10.89 -2.49 25.13
N HIS A 308 -12.02 -3.19 25.16
CA HIS A 308 -12.21 -4.44 25.87
C HIS A 308 -12.49 -5.59 24.88
N ALA A 309 -11.56 -6.52 24.74
CA ALA A 309 -11.63 -7.70 23.88
C ALA A 309 -11.14 -8.96 24.63
N TRP A 310 -11.70 -9.23 25.81
CA TRP A 310 -11.30 -10.37 26.65
C TRP A 310 -12.11 -11.65 26.41
N ARG A 311 -13.37 -11.55 25.96
CA ARG A 311 -14.25 -12.72 25.83
C ARG A 311 -13.96 -13.54 24.58
N ALA A 312 -13.42 -12.91 23.54
CA ALA A 312 -13.13 -13.56 22.27
C ALA A 312 -11.76 -13.11 21.74
N PRO A 313 -11.03 -14.00 21.03
CA PRO A 313 -9.76 -13.64 20.42
C PRO A 313 -9.96 -12.64 19.28
N ILE A 314 -9.03 -11.68 19.18
CA ILE A 314 -8.93 -10.77 18.05
C ILE A 314 -7.53 -10.84 17.43
N ALA A 315 -7.40 -10.44 16.17
CA ALA A 315 -6.11 -10.29 15.50
C ALA A 315 -5.79 -8.81 15.32
N LEU A 316 -4.69 -8.31 15.87
CA LEU A 316 -4.30 -6.89 15.80
C LEU A 316 -2.99 -6.71 15.02
N GLU A 317 -2.98 -5.74 14.10
CA GLU A 317 -1.75 -5.25 13.47
C GLU A 317 -0.90 -4.46 14.46
N SER A 318 0.42 -4.44 14.26
CA SER A 318 1.37 -3.74 15.11
C SER A 318 1.06 -2.26 15.34
N CYS A 319 0.50 -1.56 14.35
CA CYS A 319 0.18 -0.13 14.44
C CYS A 319 -1.34 0.15 14.58
N SER A 320 -2.15 -0.88 14.83
CA SER A 320 -3.62 -0.79 14.86
C SER A 320 -4.18 0.26 15.83
N LEU A 321 -3.51 0.47 16.95
CA LEU A 321 -3.96 1.38 18.03
C LEU A 321 -3.12 2.65 18.13
N ALA A 322 -2.08 2.80 17.31
CA ALA A 322 -1.15 3.93 17.37
C ALA A 322 -1.80 5.26 16.96
N GLY A 323 -2.81 5.21 16.08
CA GLY A 323 -3.51 6.38 15.56
C GLY A 323 -4.61 6.94 16.46
N LEU A 324 -4.86 6.35 17.63
CA LEU A 324 -5.91 6.78 18.54
C LEU A 324 -5.34 7.80 19.56
N PRO A 325 -5.73 9.08 19.50
CA PRO A 325 -5.08 10.16 20.25
C PRO A 325 -5.28 10.07 21.77
N TRP A 326 -6.43 9.53 22.20
CA TRP A 326 -6.83 9.48 23.62
C TRP A 326 -6.88 8.06 24.19
N PHE A 327 -6.26 7.09 23.52
CA PHE A 327 -6.38 5.69 23.91
C PHE A 327 -5.54 5.37 25.15
N GLU A 328 -6.19 4.97 26.25
CA GLU A 328 -5.57 4.80 27.56
C GLU A 328 -5.44 3.33 27.99
N ASN A 329 -6.49 2.52 27.79
CA ASN A 329 -6.59 1.20 28.41
C ASN A 329 -6.96 0.11 27.40
N LEU A 330 -6.19 -0.97 27.37
CA LEU A 330 -6.47 -2.16 26.57
C LEU A 330 -6.70 -3.38 27.48
N VAL A 331 -7.81 -4.08 27.32
CA VAL A 331 -8.03 -5.39 27.94
C VAL A 331 -8.22 -6.42 26.84
N ILE A 332 -7.35 -7.43 26.76
CA ILE A 332 -7.37 -8.41 25.66
C ILE A 332 -7.20 -9.85 26.15
N SER A 333 -7.77 -10.80 25.43
CA SER A 333 -7.56 -12.23 25.69
C SER A 333 -6.16 -12.65 25.26
N CYS A 334 -5.50 -13.49 26.06
CA CYS A 334 -4.20 -14.11 25.72
C CYS A 334 -4.26 -15.08 24.52
N THR A 335 -5.46 -15.39 24.03
CA THR A 335 -5.68 -16.16 22.79
C THR A 335 -5.65 -15.30 21.52
N SER A 336 -5.60 -13.98 21.66
CA SER A 336 -5.51 -13.03 20.55
C SER A 336 -4.17 -13.11 19.85
N THR A 337 -4.15 -12.80 18.55
CA THR A 337 -2.94 -12.86 17.71
C THR A 337 -2.49 -11.46 17.31
N PHE A 338 -1.19 -11.26 17.16
CA PHE A 338 -0.58 -10.01 16.73
C PHE A 338 0.79 -10.33 16.12
N ASP A 339 1.26 -9.51 15.19
CA ASP A 339 2.43 -9.87 14.36
C ASP A 339 3.73 -10.05 15.16
N ARG A 340 4.16 -9.02 15.91
CA ARG A 340 5.42 -9.04 16.69
C ARG A 340 5.43 -8.10 17.89
N PHE A 341 4.84 -6.93 17.74
CA PHE A 341 4.73 -5.88 18.76
C PHE A 341 3.41 -5.14 18.60
N LEU A 342 2.94 -4.49 19.66
CA LEU A 342 1.84 -3.52 19.63
C LEU A 342 2.40 -2.14 19.96
N THR A 343 2.08 -1.17 19.11
CA THR A 343 2.44 0.23 19.28
C THR A 343 1.21 1.01 19.75
N PHE A 344 1.40 1.77 20.83
CA PHE A 344 0.38 2.64 21.39
C PHE A 344 0.79 4.11 21.30
N GLY A 345 -0.21 4.99 21.19
CA GLY A 345 -0.02 6.43 21.25
C GLY A 345 0.40 6.94 22.63
N PRO A 346 0.66 8.25 22.76
CA PRO A 346 1.24 8.86 23.97
C PRO A 346 0.31 8.82 25.20
N ALA A 347 -1.01 8.73 24.99
CA ALA A 347 -2.00 8.70 26.07
C ALA A 347 -2.10 7.33 26.78
N PHE A 348 -1.40 6.30 26.29
CA PHE A 348 -1.55 4.93 26.77
C PHE A 348 -1.12 4.78 28.23
N LYS A 349 -1.95 4.08 29.02
CA LYS A 349 -1.76 3.91 30.47
C LYS A 349 -1.59 2.47 30.90
N SER A 350 -2.43 1.56 30.42
CA SER A 350 -2.42 0.18 30.92
C SER A 350 -2.87 -0.85 29.88
N ILE A 351 -2.27 -2.04 29.98
CA ILE A 351 -2.72 -3.25 29.29
C ILE A 351 -3.06 -4.32 30.34
N ARG A 352 -4.20 -4.99 30.16
CA ARG A 352 -4.61 -6.14 30.95
C ARG A 352 -4.83 -7.35 30.04
N LEU A 353 -4.19 -8.45 30.39
CA LEU A 353 -4.35 -9.71 29.69
C LEU A 353 -5.19 -10.68 30.53
N THR A 354 -6.03 -11.48 29.87
CA THR A 354 -6.94 -12.42 30.51
C THR A 354 -6.82 -13.81 29.88
N GLY A 355 -6.99 -14.87 30.68
CA GLY A 355 -6.96 -16.25 30.18
C GLY A 355 -5.56 -16.74 29.75
N CYS A 356 -4.51 -16.35 30.48
CA CYS A 356 -3.11 -16.62 30.14
C CYS A 356 -2.52 -17.87 30.82
N LEU A 357 -3.35 -18.69 31.48
CA LEU A 357 -2.87 -19.86 32.22
C LEU A 357 -2.10 -20.81 31.28
N GLY A 358 -0.86 -21.16 31.63
CA GLY A 358 0.00 -22.06 30.84
C GLY A 358 0.66 -21.43 29.61
N ARG A 359 0.60 -20.10 29.42
CA ARG A 359 1.31 -19.40 28.34
C ARG A 359 2.50 -18.61 28.87
N SER A 360 3.67 -18.80 28.25
CA SER A 360 4.85 -17.97 28.48
C SER A 360 4.62 -16.59 27.84
N LEU A 361 4.46 -15.56 28.67
CA LEU A 361 4.39 -14.17 28.23
C LEU A 361 5.73 -13.50 28.54
N GLN A 362 6.38 -12.97 27.52
CA GLN A 362 7.54 -12.12 27.68
C GLN A 362 7.12 -10.68 27.39
N PHE A 363 7.39 -9.76 28.33
CA PHE A 363 7.13 -8.34 28.16
C PHE A 363 8.45 -7.60 27.99
N ILE A 364 8.60 -6.88 26.89
CA ILE A 364 9.70 -5.93 26.70
C ILE A 364 9.06 -4.55 26.54
N CYS A 365 9.18 -3.72 27.57
CA CYS A 365 8.88 -2.30 27.48
C CYS A 365 10.09 -1.59 26.88
N ILE A 366 9.95 -1.02 25.68
CA ILE A 366 11.06 -0.39 24.95
C ILE A 366 11.15 1.12 25.19
N GLN A 367 10.39 1.67 26.16
CA GLN A 367 10.47 3.09 26.53
C GLN A 367 11.89 3.54 26.92
N CYS A 368 12.78 2.60 27.25
CA CYS A 368 14.17 2.92 27.59
C CYS A 368 15.09 3.12 26.36
N SER A 369 14.66 2.83 25.11
CA SER A 369 15.59 2.85 23.96
C SER A 369 15.08 3.53 22.67
N GLN A 370 13.80 3.88 22.55
CA GLN A 370 13.29 4.65 21.41
C GLN A 370 12.30 5.73 21.87
N ARG A 371 12.18 6.79 21.05
CA ARG A 371 11.53 8.10 21.31
C ARG A 371 10.47 8.09 22.44
N PRO A 372 10.51 9.05 23.38
CA PRO A 372 9.71 9.03 24.61
C PRO A 372 8.19 9.09 24.43
N GLU A 373 7.70 9.35 23.21
CA GLU A 373 6.30 9.58 22.89
C GLU A 373 5.49 8.31 22.58
N PHE A 374 6.14 7.16 22.42
CA PHE A 374 5.48 5.91 22.02
C PHE A 374 5.75 4.77 23.01
N SER A 375 4.68 4.05 23.36
CA SER A 375 4.79 2.82 24.15
C SER A 375 4.75 1.62 23.21
N VAL A 376 5.80 0.79 23.24
CA VAL A 376 5.87 -0.43 22.42
C VAL A 376 5.92 -1.64 23.34
N LEU A 377 5.03 -2.60 23.08
CA LEU A 377 4.95 -3.87 23.79
C LEU A 377 5.30 -5.01 22.84
N ARG A 378 6.40 -5.73 23.10
CA ARG A 378 6.73 -6.98 22.41
C ARG A 378 6.23 -8.17 23.23
N ILE A 379 5.49 -9.08 22.62
CA ILE A 379 5.05 -10.35 23.23
C ILE A 379 5.38 -11.47 22.24
N LEU A 380 6.40 -12.29 22.52
CA LEU A 380 6.68 -13.53 21.76
C LEU A 380 7.05 -14.65 22.75
N PRO A 381 6.77 -15.93 22.44
CA PRO A 381 7.44 -17.06 23.08
C PRO A 381 8.84 -17.20 22.46
N GLY A 382 9.85 -16.68 23.16
CA GLY A 382 11.27 -16.89 22.84
C GLY A 382 11.89 -18.00 23.71
N PRO A 383 13.09 -18.51 23.38
CA PRO A 383 13.74 -19.56 24.15
C PRO A 383 13.97 -19.12 25.60
N PRO A 384 13.98 -20.05 26.58
CA PRO A 384 14.05 -19.71 27.99
C PRO A 384 15.30 -18.88 28.28
N SER A 385 15.12 -17.77 29.00
CA SER A 385 16.24 -17.14 29.69
C SER A 385 16.77 -18.14 30.71
N ILE A 386 18.05 -18.49 30.59
CA ILE A 386 18.76 -19.33 31.55
C ILE A 386 18.80 -18.54 32.86
N GLY A 387 17.96 -18.96 33.82
CA GLY A 387 17.88 -18.35 35.15
C GLY A 387 16.48 -17.87 35.46
N ASP A 388 15.61 -18.77 35.93
CA ASP A 388 14.93 -18.59 37.22
C ASP A 388 13.98 -19.77 37.47
N ARG A 389 14.42 -20.64 38.39
CA ARG A 389 13.55 -21.56 39.12
C ARG A 389 13.01 -20.79 40.32
N ASN A 390 11.69 -20.60 40.38
CA ASN A 390 10.81 -20.94 41.51
C ASN A 390 9.58 -20.03 41.61
N ASP A 391 8.47 -20.71 41.89
CA ASP A 391 7.31 -20.33 42.71
C ASP A 391 6.35 -19.21 42.29
N GLY A 392 5.06 -19.58 42.36
CA GLY A 392 4.02 -18.69 42.88
C GLY A 392 3.06 -18.09 41.84
N ALA A 393 1.79 -18.43 42.01
CA ALA A 393 0.66 -17.83 41.30
C ALA A 393 0.65 -16.29 41.41
N GLY A 394 0.43 -15.59 40.30
CA GLY A 394 0.33 -14.13 40.28
C GLY A 394 -0.43 -13.60 39.07
N THR A 395 -1.49 -12.84 39.34
CA THR A 395 -2.22 -12.06 38.33
C THR A 395 -1.38 -10.81 38.01
N TYR A 396 -0.72 -10.73 36.86
CA TYR A 396 0.10 -9.57 36.51
C TYR A 396 -0.77 -8.47 35.87
N SER A 397 -1.04 -7.41 36.63
CA SER A 397 -1.51 -6.12 36.11
C SER A 397 -0.29 -5.22 35.94
N ILE A 398 -0.08 -4.65 34.76
CA ILE A 398 0.86 -3.53 34.61
C ILE A 398 0.13 -2.28 35.14
N ILE A 399 0.31 -2.02 36.43
CA ILE A 399 0.05 -0.72 37.05
C ILE A 399 1.27 0.14 36.70
N LYS A 400 1.07 1.34 36.14
CA LYS A 400 2.13 2.34 36.01
C LYS A 400 2.85 2.45 37.36
N PRO A 401 4.19 2.38 37.45
CA PRO A 401 4.84 2.94 38.61
C PRO A 401 4.52 4.43 38.60
N VAL A 402 3.66 4.85 39.52
CA VAL A 402 3.52 6.24 39.91
C VAL A 402 4.87 6.59 40.53
N PHE A 403 5.70 7.30 39.78
CA PHE A 403 6.75 8.12 40.38
C PHE A 403 6.14 9.49 40.58
N ASP A 404 5.74 9.78 41.81
CA ASP A 404 5.63 11.16 42.30
C ASP A 404 7.04 11.78 42.33
N ILE A 405 7.15 13.02 41.88
CA ILE A 405 8.09 13.99 42.45
C ILE A 405 7.23 15.05 43.13
#